data_AF-A0A9D6MWG4-F1
#
_entry.id   AF-A0A9D6MWG4-F1
#
_cell.length_a   1.000
_cell.length_b   1.000
_cell.length_c   1.000
_cell.angle_alpha   90.00
_cell.angle_beta   90.00
_cell.angle_gamma   90.00
#
_symmetry.space_group_name_H-M   'P 1'
#
loop_
_entity.id
_entity.type
_entity.pdbx_description
1 polymer ?
#
loop_
_entity_poly.entity_id
_entity_poly.type
_entity_poly.pdbx_seq_one_letter_code
_entity_poly.pdbx_strand_id
1 'polypeptide(L)'
;FGDPWHPLAVLALYGATQAFEGLYLTPKIMGNSVGLHPVAIMMAVFIGGLLLGFVGVIVAVPTAAVLKVFAKHLENAYRSSDFFKKEI
;
A
#
# COMPACT_ATOMS: atom_id res chain seq x y z
N PHE A 1 -35.86 -27.03 -3.14
CA PHE A 1 -34.94 -25.91 -3.38
C PHE A 1 -35.17 -24.87 -2.28
N GLY A 2 -34.31 -24.79 -1.25
CA GLY A 2 -34.44 -23.74 -0.25
C GLY A 2 -34.03 -24.09 1.18
N ASP A 3 -32.86 -24.72 1.39
CA ASP A 3 -32.27 -24.75 2.73
C ASP A 3 -31.32 -23.55 2.88
N PRO A 4 -31.76 -22.44 3.50
CA PRO A 4 -30.95 -21.22 3.68
C PRO A 4 -29.73 -21.44 4.58
N TRP A 5 -29.64 -22.60 5.22
CA TRP A 5 -28.54 -22.98 6.10
C TRP A 5 -27.19 -23.02 5.39
N HIS A 6 -27.13 -23.60 4.18
CA HIS A 6 -25.90 -23.72 3.41
C HIS A 6 -25.29 -22.36 3.01
N PRO A 7 -26.05 -21.42 2.41
CA PRO A 7 -25.50 -20.11 2.09
C PRO A 7 -25.14 -19.28 3.34
N LEU A 8 -25.90 -19.42 4.44
CA LEU A 8 -25.57 -18.75 5.71
C LEU A 8 -24.25 -19.27 6.30
N ALA A 9 -24.02 -20.58 6.28
CA ALA A 9 -22.78 -21.18 6.76
C ALA A 9 -21.56 -20.73 5.93
N VAL A 10 -21.71 -20.66 4.59
CA VAL A 10 -20.65 -20.17 3.71
C VAL A 10 -20.36 -18.68 3.97
N LEU A 11 -21.39 -17.85 4.11
CA LEU A 11 -21.21 -16.43 4.43
C LEU A 11 -20.53 -16.22 5.78
N ALA A 12 -20.91 -16.99 6.80
CA ALA A 12 -20.29 -16.93 8.12
C ALA A 12 -18.80 -17.32 8.07
N LEU A 13 -18.48 -18.43 7.39
CA LEU A 13 -17.10 -18.86 7.20
C LEU A 13 -16.28 -17.83 6.43
N TYR A 14 -16.81 -17.34 5.31
CA TYR A 14 -16.14 -16.34 4.48
C TYR A 14 -15.91 -15.03 5.23
N GLY A 15 -16.91 -14.57 5.98
CA GLY A 15 -16.80 -13.38 6.83
C GLY A 15 -15.76 -13.55 7.93
N ALA A 16 -15.70 -14.72 8.58
CA ALA A 16 -14.67 -15.02 9.59
C ALA A 16 -13.26 -15.03 8.98
N THR A 17 -13.08 -15.66 7.81
CA THR A 17 -11.82 -15.64 7.07
C THR A 17 -11.43 -14.23 6.66
N GLN A 18 -12.37 -13.43 6.14
CA GLN A 18 -12.07 -12.04 5.76
C GLN A 18 -11.72 -11.15 6.95
N ALA A 19 -12.42 -11.30 8.07
CA ALA A 19 -12.06 -10.59 9.28
C ALA A 19 -10.65 -10.98 9.75
N PHE A 20 -10.29 -12.26 9.68
CA PHE A 20 -8.94 -12.72 10.03
C PHE A 20 -7.87 -12.20 9.07
N GLU A 21 -8.13 -12.22 7.76
CA GLU A 21 -7.22 -11.67 6.74
C GLU A 21 -7.02 -10.16 6.91
N GLY A 22 -8.11 -9.41 7.08
CA GLY A 22 -8.05 -7.95 7.23
C GLY A 22 -7.41 -7.50 8.55
N LEU A 23 -7.75 -8.14 9.66
CA LEU A 23 -7.32 -7.71 10.99
C LEU A 23 -5.96 -8.27 11.42
N TYR A 24 -5.56 -9.45 10.96
CA TYR A 24 -4.34 -10.10 11.40
C TYR A 24 -3.34 -10.32 10.27
N LEU A 25 -3.77 -10.91 9.16
CA LEU A 25 -2.85 -11.32 8.10
C LEU A 25 -2.29 -10.13 7.32
N THR A 26 -3.15 -9.19 6.94
CA THR A 26 -2.79 -7.96 6.22
C THR A 26 -1.77 -7.12 6.99
N PRO A 27 -1.99 -6.71 8.27
CA PRO A 27 -0.98 -5.95 9.00
C PRO A 27 0.27 -6.77 9.29
N LYS A 28 0.18 -8.09 9.51
CA LYS A 28 1.36 -8.93 9.75
C LYS A 28 2.26 -9.06 8.50
N ILE A 29 1.66 -9.16 7.32
CA ILE A 29 2.40 -9.20 6.04
C ILE A 29 2.90 -7.80 5.66
N MET A 30 2.08 -6.77 5.90
CA MET A 30 2.42 -5.36 5.61
C MET A 30 3.19 -4.67 6.76
N GLY A 31 3.74 -5.44 7.72
CA GLY A 31 4.12 -5.05 9.08
C GLY A 31 5.03 -3.84 9.31
N ASN A 32 5.61 -3.25 8.26
CA ASN A 32 6.01 -1.86 8.31
C ASN A 32 5.38 -1.20 7.11
N SER A 33 4.18 -0.62 7.32
CA SER A 33 3.49 0.22 6.36
C SER A 33 4.56 1.01 5.61
N VAL A 34 4.49 0.98 4.27
CA VAL A 34 5.46 1.63 3.39
C VAL A 34 5.71 3.08 3.82
N GLY A 35 4.87 3.66 4.69
CA GLY A 35 5.01 4.97 5.33
C GLY A 35 4.51 6.05 4.38
N LEU A 36 3.82 5.63 3.33
CA LEU A 36 3.33 6.48 2.27
C LEU A 36 2.19 7.28 2.90
N HIS A 37 2.50 8.52 3.26
CA HIS A 37 1.54 9.42 3.86
C HIS A 37 0.31 9.50 2.92
N PRO A 38 -0.94 9.38 3.40
CA PRO A 38 -2.13 9.38 2.54
C PRO A 38 -2.17 10.56 1.55
N VAL A 39 -1.65 11.71 1.97
CA VAL A 39 -1.50 12.90 1.13
C VAL A 39 -0.64 12.66 -0.12
N ALA A 40 0.45 11.88 -0.04
CA ALA A 40 1.28 11.57 -1.20
C ALA A 40 0.52 10.76 -2.26
N ILE A 41 -0.36 9.85 -1.82
CA ILE A 41 -1.23 9.07 -2.70
C ILE A 41 -2.26 10.00 -3.35
N MET A 42 -2.89 10.87 -2.57
CA MET A 42 -3.84 11.86 -3.08
C MET A 42 -3.19 12.79 -4.12
N MET A 43 -1.99 13.29 -3.84
CA MET A 43 -1.23 14.12 -4.78
C MET A 43 -0.92 13.36 -6.08
N ALA A 44 -0.48 12.11 -5.99
CA ALA A 44 -0.22 11.30 -7.17
C ALA A 44 -1.48 11.07 -8.00
N VAL A 45 -2.62 10.81 -7.37
CA VAL A 45 -3.92 10.66 -8.06
C VAL A 45 -4.35 11.96 -8.73
N PHE A 46 -4.19 13.10 -8.05
CA PHE A 46 -4.49 14.41 -8.61
C PHE A 46 -3.61 14.73 -9.82
N ILE A 47 -2.30 14.56 -9.69
CA ILE A 47 -1.32 14.80 -10.75
C ILE A 47 -1.55 13.84 -11.92
N GLY A 48 -1.73 12.54 -11.65
CA GLY A 48 -2.02 11.54 -12.67
C GLY A 48 -3.32 11.84 -13.42
N GLY A 49 -4.37 12.21 -12.69
CA GLY A 49 -5.65 12.63 -13.25
C GLY A 49 -5.54 13.85 -14.16
N LEU A 50 -4.70 14.83 -13.81
CA LEU A 50 -4.47 16.02 -14.64
C LEU A 50 -3.64 15.71 -15.89
N LEU A 51 -2.65 14.80 -15.80
CA LEU A 51 -1.73 14.50 -16.91
C LEU A 51 -2.34 13.57 -17.96
N LEU A 52 -3.03 12.51 -17.54
CA LEU A 52 -3.49 11.43 -18.41
C LEU A 52 -5.00 11.09 -18.22
N GLY A 53 -5.73 11.92 -17.47
CA GLY A 53 -7.15 11.68 -17.19
C GLY A 53 -7.39 10.42 -16.35
N PHE A 54 -8.44 9.67 -16.68
CA PHE A 54 -8.82 8.47 -15.93
C PHE A 54 -7.72 7.39 -15.91
N VAL A 55 -6.99 7.22 -17.01
CA VAL A 55 -5.86 6.28 -17.07
C VAL A 55 -4.81 6.66 -16.03
N GLY A 56 -4.49 7.95 -15.93
CA GLY A 56 -3.52 8.47 -14.96
C GLY A 56 -3.92 8.21 -13.50
N VAL A 57 -5.21 8.20 -13.19
CA VAL A 57 -5.71 7.84 -11.84
C VAL A 57 -5.43 6.37 -11.51
N ILE A 58 -5.61 5.45 -12.46
CA ILE A 58 -5.37 4.01 -12.26
C ILE A 58 -3.88 3.76 -11.98
N VAL A 59 -2.99 4.37 -12.79
CA VAL A 59 -1.55 4.16 -12.65
C VAL A 59 -0.87 5.06 -11.62
N ALA A 60 -1.57 6.05 -11.05
CA ALA A 60 -1.01 6.98 -10.07
C ALA A 60 -0.46 6.27 -8.83
N VAL A 61 -1.23 5.35 -8.25
CA VAL A 61 -0.87 4.64 -7.01
C VAL A 61 0.40 3.79 -7.18
N PRO A 62 0.51 2.89 -8.18
CA PRO A 62 1.73 2.10 -8.36
C PRO A 62 2.93 2.99 -8.67
N THR A 63 2.75 4.07 -9.45
CA THR A 63 3.84 5.02 -9.75
C THR A 63 4.36 5.71 -8.48
N ALA A 64 3.45 6.17 -7.61
CA ALA A 64 3.81 6.78 -6.33
C ALA A 64 4.55 5.80 -5.41
N ALA A 65 4.14 4.53 -5.39
CA ALA A 65 4.83 3.49 -4.64
C ALA A 65 6.26 3.26 -5.15
N VAL A 66 6.46 3.20 -6.47
CA VAL A 66 7.80 3.06 -7.08
C VAL A 66 8.67 4.26 -6.74
N LEU A 67 8.19 5.49 -6.98
CA LEU A 67 8.93 6.72 -6.65
C LEU A 67 9.38 6.76 -5.20
N LYS A 68 8.52 6.30 -4.29
CA LYS A 68 8.86 6.20 -2.88
C LYS A 68 10.00 5.21 -2.60
N VAL A 69 9.97 4.03 -3.22
CA VAL A 69 11.04 3.03 -3.05
C VAL A 69 12.37 3.61 -3.53
N PHE A 70 12.38 4.31 -4.66
CA PHE A 70 13.56 5.03 -5.17
C PHE A 70 14.04 6.08 -4.18
N ALA A 71 13.15 6.93 -3.65
CA ALA A 71 13.52 7.95 -2.66
C ALA A 71 14.14 7.34 -1.40
N LYS A 72 13.59 6.23 -0.91
CA LYS A 72 14.13 5.50 0.25
C LYS A 72 15.49 4.87 -0.06
N HIS A 73 15.68 4.36 -1.27
CA HIS A 73 16.97 3.83 -1.71
C HIS A 73 18.02 4.93 -1.79
N LEU A 74 17.67 6.11 -2.32
CA LEU A 74 18.55 7.28 -2.37
C LEU A 74 18.90 7.80 -0.98
N GLU A 75 17.95 7.86 -0.05
CA GLU A 75 18.23 8.25 1.34
C GLU A 75 19.24 7.29 1.99
N ASN A 76 19.04 5.98 1.81
CA ASN A 76 19.95 4.98 2.35
C ASN A 76 21.34 5.07 1.69
N ALA A 77 21.40 5.26 0.37
CA ALA A 77 22.65 5.46 -0.36
C ALA A 77 23.38 6.73 0.11
N TYR A 78 22.65 7.84 0.32
CA TYR A 78 23.19 9.09 0.82
C TYR A 78 23.76 8.92 2.24
N ARG A 79 23.02 8.26 3.14
CA ARG A 79 23.49 7.93 4.50
C ARG A 79 24.70 6.98 4.51
N SER A 80 24.86 6.16 3.48
CA SER A 80 26.00 5.22 3.36
C SER A 80 27.25 5.84 2.74
N SER A 81 27.14 7.00 2.08
CA SER A 81 28.29 7.70 1.53
C SER A 81 29.05 8.43 2.64
N ASP A 82 30.37 8.30 2.64
CA ASP A 82 31.33 8.61 3.73
C ASP A 82 31.36 10.07 4.25
N PHE A 83 30.39 10.92 3.92
CA PHE A 83 30.29 12.27 4.44
C PHE A 83 29.73 12.34 5.87
N PHE A 84 28.87 11.39 6.29
CA PHE A 84 28.29 11.40 7.66
C PHE A 84 29.14 10.62 8.67
N LYS A 85 29.96 9.67 8.22
CA LYS A 85 30.84 8.86 9.09
C LYS A 85 32.08 9.62 9.58
N LYS A 86 32.35 10.82 9.05
CA LYS A 86 33.56 11.59 9.35
C LYS A 86 33.39 12.57 10.53
N GLU A 87 32.20 12.66 11.12
CA GLU A 87 31.88 13.66 12.14
C GLU A 87 31.36 13.05 13.47
N ILE A 88 31.51 11.74 13.66
CA ILE A 88 31.36 11.06 14.97
C ILE A 88 32.70 10.45 15.36
#